data_AF-A0AAU0R3Z3-F1
#
_entry.id   AF-A0AAU0R3Z3-F1
#
_cell.length_a   1.000
_cell.length_b   1.000
_cell.length_c   1.000
_cell.angle_alpha   90.00
_cell.angle_beta   90.00
_cell.angle_gamma   90.00
#
_symmetry.space_group_name_H-M   'P 1'
#
loop_
_entity.id
_entity.type
_entity.pdbx_description
1 polymer ?
#
loop_
_entity_poly.entity_id
_entity_poly.type
_entity_poly.pdbx_seq_one_letter_code
_entity_poly.pdbx_strand_id
1 'polypeptide(L)'
;MASVDEVIYRTELEEITINVNSITTQDYEDKYRGFLFCTTEGCDAKMSYVYDSLLNRGYFRNWRFQKHSPECDHHTDNVKGKTGTYKEGEVFGILTRKQKNASLDRAFDLLMMTEEEKEEKEEKEEKEEIIRKKKESQILRLNQIRPLF
;
A
#
# COMPACT_ATOMS: atom_id res chain seq x y z
N MET A 1 -11.99 -7.85 -2.49
CA MET A 1 -10.82 -8.70 -2.76
C MET A 1 -11.36 -10.08 -3.05
N ALA A 2 -11.10 -10.63 -4.23
CA ALA A 2 -11.37 -12.04 -4.48
C ALA A 2 -10.25 -12.85 -3.79
N SER A 3 -10.63 -13.76 -2.90
CA SER A 3 -9.75 -14.75 -2.30
C SER A 3 -10.11 -16.10 -2.89
N VAL A 4 -9.11 -16.83 -3.38
CA VAL A 4 -9.29 -18.14 -4.00
C VAL A 4 -8.55 -19.19 -3.16
N ASP A 5 -9.12 -20.38 -3.04
CA ASP A 5 -8.58 -21.48 -2.24
C ASP A 5 -7.66 -22.43 -3.03
N GLU A 6 -7.67 -22.30 -4.36
CA GLU A 6 -6.92 -23.14 -5.30
C GLU A 6 -6.23 -22.27 -6.35
N VAL A 7 -5.01 -22.64 -6.72
CA VAL A 7 -4.19 -21.96 -7.72
C VAL A 7 -3.42 -22.98 -8.55
N ILE A 8 -3.04 -22.58 -9.77
CA ILE A 8 -2.18 -23.38 -10.64
C ILE A 8 -0.74 -22.91 -10.45
N TYR A 9 0.14 -23.82 -10.05
CA TYR A 9 1.58 -23.62 -10.14
C TYR A 9 2.04 -24.03 -11.54
N ARG A 10 2.57 -23.08 -12.30
CA ARG A 10 3.08 -23.34 -13.65
C ARG A 10 4.55 -22.97 -13.73
N THR A 11 5.37 -23.95 -14.11
CA THR A 11 6.78 -23.79 -14.48
C THR A 11 6.99 -24.27 -15.91
N GLU A 12 8.21 -24.17 -16.42
CA GLU A 12 8.57 -24.68 -17.76
C GLU A 12 8.46 -26.22 -17.85
N LEU A 13 8.43 -26.91 -16.71
CA LEU A 13 8.51 -28.37 -16.63
C LEU A 13 7.19 -29.01 -16.15
N GLU A 14 6.47 -28.36 -15.24
CA GLU A 14 5.30 -28.95 -14.58
C GLU A 14 4.19 -27.93 -14.32
N GLU A 15 2.94 -28.41 -14.42
CA GLU A 15 1.72 -27.68 -14.07
C GLU A 15 0.97 -28.48 -13.00
N ILE A 16 0.82 -27.90 -11.80
CA ILE A 16 0.25 -28.58 -10.63
C ILE A 16 -0.78 -27.67 -9.95
N THR A 17 -1.95 -28.22 -9.61
CA THR A 17 -2.94 -27.51 -8.79
C THR A 17 -2.55 -27.58 -7.31
N ILE A 18 -2.44 -26.42 -6.67
CA ILE A 18 -2.06 -26.26 -5.27
C ILE A 18 -3.24 -25.71 -4.49
N ASN A 19 -3.57 -26.36 -3.39
CA ASN A 19 -4.57 -25.89 -2.43
C ASN A 19 -3.91 -25.07 -1.31
N VAL A 20 -4.61 -24.07 -0.78
CA VAL A 20 -4.16 -23.22 0.35
C VAL A 20 -3.63 -24.04 1.55
N ASN A 21 -4.22 -25.19 1.85
CA ASN A 21 -3.82 -26.00 3.00
C ASN A 21 -2.50 -26.77 2.78
N SER A 22 -2.03 -26.85 1.54
CA SER A 22 -0.83 -27.61 1.16
C SER A 22 0.44 -26.76 1.12
N ILE A 23 0.33 -25.45 1.31
CA ILE A 23 1.44 -24.50 1.18
C ILE A 23 1.70 -23.79 2.51
N THR A 24 2.97 -23.71 2.90
CA THR A 24 3.41 -22.88 4.02
C THR A 24 3.96 -21.54 3.53
N THR A 25 4.05 -20.56 4.41
CA THR A 25 4.63 -19.25 4.08
C THR A 25 6.08 -19.37 3.63
N GLN A 26 6.83 -20.32 4.18
CA GLN A 26 8.22 -20.61 3.80
C GLN A 26 8.29 -21.19 2.38
N ASP A 27 7.50 -22.22 2.09
CA ASP A 27 7.46 -22.81 0.74
C ASP A 27 7.06 -21.80 -0.33
N TYR A 28 6.14 -20.88 0.01
CA TYR A 28 5.75 -19.81 -0.89
C TYR A 28 6.92 -18.90 -1.24
N GLU A 29 7.68 -18.45 -0.26
CA GLU A 29 8.83 -17.55 -0.48
C GLU A 29 9.94 -18.23 -1.28
N ASP A 30 10.19 -19.52 -1.04
CA ASP A 30 11.31 -20.26 -1.63
C ASP A 30 11.01 -20.79 -3.04
N LYS A 31 9.81 -21.32 -3.29
CA LYS A 31 9.50 -22.12 -4.50
C LYS A 31 8.39 -21.53 -5.37
N TYR A 32 7.36 -20.98 -4.74
CA TYR A 32 6.11 -20.65 -5.45
C TYR A 32 5.96 -19.16 -5.80
N ARG A 33 6.82 -18.29 -5.26
CA ARG A 33 6.74 -16.84 -5.45
C ARG A 33 6.83 -16.45 -6.94
N GLY A 34 5.71 -15.99 -7.49
CA GLY A 34 5.62 -15.46 -8.86
C GLY A 34 5.25 -16.49 -9.93
N PHE A 35 5.04 -17.75 -9.55
CA PHE A 35 4.68 -18.87 -10.43
C PHE A 35 3.27 -19.43 -10.17
N LEU A 36 2.51 -18.78 -9.28
CA LEU A 36 1.12 -19.15 -8.99
C LEU A 36 0.19 -18.34 -9.89
N PHE A 37 -0.77 -19.03 -10.50
CA PHE A 37 -1.75 -18.49 -11.44
C PHE A 37 -3.17 -18.87 -11.04
N CYS A 38 -4.14 -18.15 -11.61
CA CYS A 38 -5.55 -18.44 -11.44
C CYS A 38 -5.92 -19.79 -12.08
N THR A 39 -6.93 -20.47 -11.52
CA THR A 39 -7.49 -21.71 -12.04
C THR A 39 -8.47 -21.52 -13.20
N THR A 40 -8.96 -20.30 -13.43
CA THR A 40 -9.93 -20.01 -14.49
C THR A 40 -9.29 -20.11 -15.88
N GLU A 41 -9.97 -20.80 -16.80
CA GLU A 41 -9.58 -20.90 -18.20
C GLU A 41 -9.41 -19.52 -18.84
N GLY A 42 -8.27 -19.28 -19.49
CA GLY A 42 -7.96 -18.00 -20.14
C GLY A 42 -7.56 -16.85 -19.21
N CYS A 43 -7.33 -17.12 -17.91
CA CYS A 43 -6.91 -16.10 -16.96
C CYS A 43 -5.43 -16.26 -16.52
N ASP A 44 -4.54 -15.47 -17.13
CA ASP A 44 -3.09 -15.45 -16.79
C ASP A 44 -2.75 -14.59 -15.56
N ALA A 45 -3.71 -14.37 -14.66
CA ALA A 45 -3.49 -13.54 -13.49
C ALA A 45 -2.59 -14.26 -12.48
N LYS A 46 -1.48 -13.61 -12.11
CA LYS A 46 -0.62 -14.10 -11.04
C LYS A 46 -1.27 -13.95 -9.68
N MET A 47 -1.00 -14.92 -8.82
CA MET A 47 -1.51 -15.02 -7.46
C MET A 47 -0.35 -14.98 -6.45
N SER A 48 -0.67 -14.56 -5.23
CA SER A 48 0.24 -14.53 -4.09
C SER A 48 -0.42 -15.19 -2.89
N TYR A 49 0.34 -16.02 -2.18
CA TYR A 49 -0.11 -16.60 -0.92
C TYR A 49 0.07 -15.58 0.21
N VAL A 50 -0.92 -15.50 1.09
CA VAL A 50 -0.85 -14.74 2.33
C VAL A 50 -1.39 -15.59 3.47
N TYR A 51 -0.62 -15.64 4.55
CA TYR A 51 -1.09 -16.20 5.81
C TYR A 51 -1.57 -15.08 6.72
N ASP A 52 -2.84 -15.14 7.12
CA ASP A 52 -3.40 -14.20 8.10
C ASP A 52 -3.38 -14.84 9.49
N SER A 53 -2.52 -14.31 10.35
CA SER A 53 -2.37 -14.77 11.73
C SER A 53 -3.58 -14.50 12.61
N LEU A 54 -4.42 -13.50 12.27
CA LEU A 54 -5.63 -13.17 13.03
C LEU A 54 -6.74 -14.19 12.76
N LEU A 55 -6.87 -14.61 11.50
CA LEU A 55 -7.87 -15.59 11.07
C LEU A 55 -7.34 -17.03 11.08
N ASN A 56 -6.06 -17.20 11.41
CA ASN A 56 -5.33 -18.47 11.41
C ASN A 56 -5.55 -19.29 10.12
N ARG A 57 -5.58 -18.59 8.97
CA ARG A 57 -5.84 -19.20 7.66
C ARG A 57 -4.97 -18.57 6.58
N GLY A 58 -4.49 -19.41 5.68
CA GLY A 58 -3.93 -18.97 4.40
C GLY A 58 -5.05 -18.58 3.43
N TYR A 59 -4.73 -17.74 2.46
CA TYR A 59 -5.54 -17.56 1.27
C TYR A 59 -4.67 -17.07 0.11
N PHE A 60 -5.09 -17.32 -1.13
CA PHE A 60 -4.48 -16.71 -2.29
C PHE A 60 -5.17 -15.39 -2.62
N ARG A 61 -4.36 -14.37 -2.91
CA ARG A 61 -4.81 -13.06 -3.38
C ARG A 61 -4.09 -12.70 -4.67
N ASN A 62 -4.70 -11.85 -5.47
CA ASN A 62 -4.13 -11.37 -6.72
C ASN A 62 -2.78 -10.69 -6.49
N TRP A 63 -1.83 -10.94 -7.41
CA TRP A 63 -0.53 -10.30 -7.39
C TRP A 63 -0.67 -8.79 -7.59
N ARG A 64 0.25 -8.02 -6.97
CA ARG A 64 0.19 -6.56 -6.99
C ARG A 64 0.17 -6.05 -8.44
N PHE A 65 -0.85 -5.26 -8.78
CA PHE A 65 -1.10 -4.68 -10.10
C PHE A 65 -1.45 -5.66 -11.23
N GLN A 66 -1.58 -6.96 -10.96
CA GLN A 66 -2.14 -7.89 -11.92
C GLN A 66 -3.61 -8.13 -11.61
N LYS A 67 -4.46 -7.79 -12.58
CA LYS A 67 -5.90 -8.02 -12.50
C LYS A 67 -6.25 -9.27 -13.28
N HIS A 68 -7.32 -9.94 -12.85
CA HIS A 68 -7.92 -11.00 -13.65
C HIS A 68 -8.52 -10.40 -14.93
N SER A 69 -8.60 -11.24 -15.96
CA SER A 69 -9.37 -10.94 -17.17
C SER A 69 -10.81 -10.54 -16.77
N PRO A 70 -11.46 -9.60 -17.47
CA PRO A 70 -12.86 -9.24 -17.19
C PRO A 70 -13.82 -10.43 -17.29
N GLU A 71 -13.43 -11.48 -18.01
CA GLU A 71 -14.21 -12.71 -18.19
C GLU A 71 -13.97 -13.75 -17.07
N CYS A 72 -13.10 -13.46 -16.10
CA CYS A 72 -12.78 -14.38 -15.01
C CYS A 72 -13.77 -14.20 -13.85
N ASP A 73 -14.24 -15.30 -13.28
CA ASP A 73 -15.13 -15.31 -12.10
C ASP A 73 -14.54 -14.58 -10.88
N HIS A 74 -13.21 -14.53 -10.79
CA HIS A 74 -12.48 -13.85 -9.73
C HIS A 74 -12.10 -12.40 -10.07
N HIS A 75 -12.66 -11.85 -11.16
CA HIS A 75 -12.48 -10.46 -11.51
C HIS A 75 -13.14 -9.55 -10.48
N THR A 76 -12.32 -8.68 -9.87
CA THR A 76 -12.83 -7.59 -9.05
C THR A 76 -12.53 -6.27 -9.70
N ASP A 77 -13.59 -5.55 -10.06
CA ASP A 77 -13.50 -4.14 -10.37
C ASP A 77 -13.12 -3.39 -9.09
N ASN A 78 -11.85 -3.01 -9.00
CA ASN A 78 -11.45 -1.97 -8.07
C ASN A 78 -12.05 -0.66 -8.61
N VAL A 79 -13.32 -0.39 -8.25
CA VAL A 79 -13.86 0.96 -8.33
C VAL A 79 -12.92 1.79 -7.47
N LYS A 80 -12.06 2.58 -8.10
CA LYS A 80 -11.25 3.57 -7.41
C LYS A 80 -12.25 4.44 -6.66
N GLY A 81 -12.40 4.21 -5.36
CA GLY A 81 -13.17 5.11 -4.51
C GLY A 81 -12.66 6.50 -4.83
N LYS A 82 -13.59 7.38 -5.23
CA LYS A 82 -13.29 8.74 -5.68
C LYS A 82 -12.17 9.31 -4.80
N THR A 83 -11.04 9.68 -5.43
CA THR A 83 -10.03 10.56 -4.84
C THR A 83 -10.75 11.57 -3.98
N GLY A 84 -10.46 11.58 -2.68
CA GLY A 84 -11.27 12.21 -1.65
C GLY A 84 -11.76 13.59 -2.07
N THR A 85 -13.01 13.66 -2.51
CA THR A 85 -13.76 14.90 -2.47
C THR A 85 -14.15 15.03 -1.01
N TYR A 86 -13.64 16.09 -0.37
CA TYR A 86 -13.97 16.45 1.01
C TYR A 86 -15.49 16.31 1.19
N LYS A 87 -15.91 15.30 1.95
CA LYS A 87 -17.30 15.17 2.37
C LYS A 87 -17.39 15.97 3.66
N GLU A 88 -18.17 17.05 3.65
CA GLU A 88 -18.64 17.66 4.89
C GLU A 88 -19.38 16.58 5.69
N GLY A 89 -18.86 16.29 6.88
CA GLY A 89 -19.36 15.27 7.78
C GLY A 89 -18.45 15.13 9.01
N GLU A 90 -19.01 14.70 10.13
CA GLU A 90 -18.27 14.46 11.37
C GLU A 90 -17.42 13.20 11.24
N VAL A 91 -16.09 13.38 11.23
CA VAL A 91 -15.13 12.28 11.26
C VAL A 91 -14.89 11.90 12.71
N PHE A 92 -15.45 10.76 13.13
CA PHE A 92 -15.16 10.19 14.45
C PHE A 92 -13.75 9.56 14.44
N GLY A 93 -12.77 10.32 14.94
CA GLY A 93 -11.40 9.86 15.16
C GLY A 93 -11.11 9.63 16.64
N ILE A 94 -10.56 8.48 17.00
CA ILE A 94 -10.05 8.22 18.35
C ILE A 94 -8.68 8.91 18.47
N LEU A 95 -8.64 10.03 19.19
CA LEU A 95 -7.39 10.73 19.50
C LEU A 95 -6.83 10.25 20.83
N THR A 96 -5.53 9.92 20.83
CA THR A 96 -4.79 9.64 22.07
C THR A 96 -4.67 10.90 22.93
N ARG A 97 -4.52 10.75 24.25
CA ARG A 97 -4.34 11.88 25.17
C ARG A 97 -3.15 12.77 24.78
N LYS A 98 -2.06 12.16 24.29
CA LYS A 98 -0.87 12.87 23.81
C LYS A 98 -1.18 13.77 22.61
N GLN A 99 -1.96 13.27 21.64
CA GLN A 99 -2.35 14.06 20.46
C GLN A 99 -3.27 15.23 20.81
N LYS A 100 -4.19 15.03 21.78
CA LYS A 100 -5.05 16.11 22.29
C LYS A 100 -4.21 17.22 22.93
N ASN A 101 -3.34 16.87 23.88
CA ASN A 101 -2.49 17.85 24.56
C ASN A 101 -1.59 18.58 23.56
N ALA A 102 -0.90 17.85 22.68
CA ALA A 102 -0.03 18.47 21.67
C ALA A 102 -0.77 19.39 20.68
N SER A 103 -2.08 19.22 20.50
CA SER A 103 -2.89 20.13 19.67
C SER A 103 -3.27 21.38 20.44
N LEU A 104 -3.61 21.23 21.73
CA LEU A 104 -3.91 22.34 22.62
C LEU A 104 -2.69 23.22 22.87
N ASP A 105 -1.53 22.61 23.15
CA ASP A 105 -0.27 23.33 23.38
C ASP A 105 0.10 24.17 22.15
N ARG A 106 0.00 23.57 20.94
CA ARG A 106 0.22 24.31 19.69
C ARG A 106 -0.74 25.47 19.49
N ALA A 107 -2.03 25.29 19.83
CA ALA A 107 -3.00 26.36 19.73
C ALA A 107 -2.72 27.48 20.72
N PHE A 108 -2.31 27.13 21.94
CA PHE A 108 -1.91 28.09 22.97
C PHE A 108 -0.68 28.89 22.55
N ASP A 109 0.36 28.21 22.05
CA ASP A 109 1.58 28.85 21.59
C ASP A 109 1.28 29.86 20.47
N LEU A 110 0.44 29.51 19.50
CA LEU A 110 0.05 30.41 18.41
C LEU A 110 -0.71 31.66 18.88
N LEU A 111 -1.48 31.54 19.97
CA LEU A 111 -2.20 32.66 20.56
C LEU A 111 -1.29 33.57 21.40
N MET A 112 -0.26 32.99 22.01
CA MET A 112 0.68 33.70 22.87
C MET A 112 1.86 34.33 22.11
N MET A 113 2.15 33.88 20.88
CA MET A 113 3.18 34.46 20.03
C MET A 113 2.83 35.90 19.60
N THR A 114 3.82 36.78 19.69
CA THR A 114 3.74 38.13 19.12
C THR A 114 3.76 38.08 17.59
N GLU A 115 3.39 39.18 16.93
CA GLU A 115 3.45 39.27 15.45
C GLU A 115 4.87 39.06 14.93
N GLU A 116 5.88 39.61 15.60
CA GLU A 116 7.30 39.42 15.27
C GLU A 116 7.74 37.94 15.37
N GLU A 117 7.30 37.24 16.42
CA GLU A 117 7.62 35.82 16.61
C GLU A 117 6.91 34.92 15.57
N LYS A 118 5.72 35.33 15.10
CA LYS A 118 5.00 34.62 14.03
C LYS A 118 5.74 34.76 12.70
N GLU A 119 6.17 35.96 12.35
CA GLU A 119 6.93 36.21 11.11
C GLU A 119 8.24 35.42 11.08
N GLU A 120 8.99 35.39 12.19
CA GLU A 120 10.21 34.58 12.28
C GLU A 120 9.96 33.08 12.07
N LYS A 121 8.84 32.58 12.58
CA LYS A 121 8.46 31.18 12.48
C LYS A 121 8.06 30.83 11.05
N GLU A 122 7.27 31.67 10.40
CA GLU A 122 6.90 31.53 9.00
C GLU A 122 8.13 31.53 8.09
N GLU A 123 9.08 32.44 8.31
CA GLU A 123 10.34 32.47 7.55
C GLU A 123 11.17 31.19 7.74
N LYS A 124 11.23 30.65 8.97
CA LYS A 124 11.95 29.40 9.26
C LYS A 124 11.29 28.22 8.54
N GLU A 125 9.96 28.13 8.60
CA GLU A 125 9.19 27.09 7.91
C GLU A 125 9.35 27.17 6.38
N GLU A 126 9.34 28.37 5.80
CA GLU A 126 9.56 28.57 4.36
C GLU A 126 10.98 28.13 3.94
N LYS A 127 12.01 28.51 4.72
CA LYS A 127 13.41 28.09 4.48
C LYS A 127 13.55 26.57 4.53
N GLU A 128 12.93 25.93 5.51
CA GLU A 128 12.94 24.46 5.64
C GLU A 128 12.22 23.76 4.48
N GLU A 129 11.09 24.30 4.02
CA GLU A 129 10.35 23.75 2.88
C GLU A 129 11.15 23.84 1.58
N ILE A 130 11.84 24.96 1.35
CA ILE A 130 12.74 25.14 0.19
C ILE A 130 13.89 24.12 0.24
N ILE A 131 14.47 23.88 1.40
CA ILE A 131 15.54 22.87 1.58
C ILE A 131 14.99 21.47 1.27
N ARG A 132 13.79 21.14 1.74
CA ARG A 132 13.15 19.84 1.48
C ARG A 132 12.92 19.63 -0.02
N LYS A 133 12.35 20.61 -0.72
CA LYS A 133 12.13 20.58 -2.17
C LYS A 133 13.45 20.45 -2.97
N LYS A 134 14.52 21.11 -2.52
CA LYS A 134 15.86 20.95 -3.12
C LYS A 134 16.41 19.53 -2.96
N LYS A 135 16.26 18.92 -1.78
CA LYS A 135 16.67 17.53 -1.55
C LYS A 135 15.86 16.55 -2.40
N GLU A 136 14.53 16.70 -2.44
CA GLU A 136 13.65 15.87 -3.27
C GLU A 136 13.99 15.95 -4.76
N SER A 137 14.22 17.17 -5.27
CA SER A 137 14.63 17.36 -6.67
C SER A 137 16.04 16.82 -6.98
N GLN A 138 16.99 16.88 -6.03
CA GLN A 138 18.29 16.23 -6.17
C GLN A 138 18.17 14.70 -6.18
N ILE A 139 17.35 14.11 -5.30
CA ILE A 139 17.10 12.67 -5.27
C ILE A 139 16.44 12.20 -6.57
N LEU A 140 15.46 12.94 -7.09
CA LEU A 140 14.82 12.66 -8.38
C LEU A 140 15.81 12.72 -9.55
N ARG A 141 16.73 13.70 -9.56
CA ARG A 141 17.80 13.79 -10.57
C ARG A 141 18.80 12.64 -10.47
N LEU A 142 19.21 12.26 -9.26
CA LEU A 142 20.14 11.14 -9.04
C LEU A 142 19.54 9.79 -9.49
N ASN A 143 18.23 9.60 -9.28
CA ASN A 143 17.53 8.39 -9.72
C ASN A 143 17.32 8.32 -11.24
N GLN A 144 17.41 9.44 -11.97
CA GLN A 144 17.39 9.46 -13.44
C GLN A 144 18.77 9.14 -14.07
N ILE A 145 19.87 9.21 -13.29
CA ILE A 145 21.24 8.98 -13.77
C ILE A 145 21.72 7.55 -13.51
N ARG A 146 20.95 6.70 -12.82
CA ARG A 146 21.23 5.25 -12.75
C ARG A 146 20.52 4.53 -13.90
N PRO A 147 21.16 4.32 -15.07
CA PRO A 147 20.66 3.33 -16.01
C PRO A 147 20.71 1.97 -15.33
N LEU A 148 19.65 1.19 -15.57
CA LEU A 148 19.57 -0.23 -15.27
C LEU A 148 20.83 -0.92 -15.80
N PHE A 149 21.68 -1.36 -14.88
CA PHE A 149 22.61 -2.46 -15.07
C PHE A 149 22.31 -3.49 -13.98
#